data_AF-A0A5R8VHA4-F1
#
_entry.id   AF-A0A5R8VHA4-F1
#
_cell.length_a   1.000
_cell.length_b   1.000
_cell.length_c   1.000
_cell.angle_alpha   90.00
_cell.angle_beta   90.00
_cell.angle_gamma   90.00
#
_symmetry.space_group_name_H-M   'P 1'
#
loop_
_entity.id
_entity.type
_entity.pdbx_description
1 polymer ?
#
loop_
_entity_poly.entity_id
_entity_poly.type
_entity_poly.pdbx_seq_one_letter_code
_entity_poly.pdbx_strand_id
1 'polypeptide(L)'
;MAVGVFDLFSIGIGPSSSHTVGPMRAAAVFAEELKGSGKLEQVASLRVDLYGSLAATGHGHGTMTAVLLGLEGFHPELILPAEVEERLASIAGTGILQLAGSVPLPYGVKDMVLRP
;
A
#
# COMPACT_ATOMS: atom_id res chain seq x y z
N MET A 1 -15.48 21.23 13.67
CA MET A 1 -14.86 20.54 12.51
C MET A 1 -15.70 20.92 11.30
N ALA A 2 -15.11 21.46 10.25
CA ALA A 2 -15.84 21.78 9.00
C ALA A 2 -15.67 20.60 8.03
N VAL A 3 -16.73 20.24 7.32
CA VAL A 3 -16.72 19.21 6.26
C VAL A 3 -17.04 19.92 4.95
N GLY A 4 -16.16 19.79 3.96
CA GLY A 4 -16.29 20.39 2.64
C GLY A 4 -16.66 19.38 1.55
N VAL A 5 -16.99 19.88 0.36
CA VAL A 5 -17.37 19.04 -0.79
C VAL A 5 -16.26 18.07 -1.21
N PHE A 6 -14.99 18.48 -1.09
CA PHE A 6 -13.85 17.64 -1.43
C PHE A 6 -13.52 16.57 -0.39
N ASP A 7 -14.09 16.67 0.82
CA ASP A 7 -14.02 15.60 1.82
C ASP A 7 -15.04 14.49 1.52
N LEU A 8 -16.14 14.85 0.83
CA LEU A 8 -17.21 13.93 0.44
C LEU A 8 -16.92 13.23 -0.89
N PHE A 9 -16.28 13.93 -1.82
CA PHE A 9 -15.99 13.44 -3.17
C PHE A 9 -14.48 13.45 -3.43
N SER A 10 -13.84 12.29 -3.23
CA SER A 10 -12.42 12.08 -3.51
C SER A 10 -12.21 11.11 -4.66
N ILE A 11 -11.23 11.40 -5.51
CA ILE A 11 -10.73 10.45 -6.52
C ILE A 11 -9.95 9.35 -5.78
N GLY A 12 -10.06 8.11 -6.24
CA GLY A 12 -9.31 6.99 -5.69
C GLY A 12 -9.56 5.71 -6.46
N ILE A 13 -8.80 4.66 -6.13
CA ILE A 13 -9.00 3.32 -6.67
C ILE A 13 -10.02 2.51 -5.85
N GLY A 14 -10.87 1.75 -6.55
CA GLY A 14 -11.81 0.81 -5.94
C GLY A 14 -11.14 -0.49 -5.46
N PRO A 15 -11.87 -1.39 -4.78
CA PRO A 15 -13.33 -1.35 -4.57
C PRO A 15 -13.78 -0.59 -3.31
N SER A 16 -12.88 -0.19 -2.41
CA SER A 16 -13.27 0.34 -1.09
C SER A 16 -12.42 1.51 -0.62
N SER A 17 -13.06 2.60 -0.19
CA SER A 17 -12.34 3.71 0.43
C SER A 17 -11.65 3.31 1.74
N SER A 18 -12.31 2.50 2.57
CA SER A 18 -11.78 2.12 3.90
C SER A 18 -10.73 1.00 3.84
N HIS A 19 -10.87 0.09 2.88
CA HIS A 19 -10.02 -1.10 2.78
C HIS A 19 -9.03 -1.06 1.61
N THR A 20 -9.13 -0.08 0.71
CA THR A 20 -8.20 0.10 -0.41
C THR A 20 -7.51 1.46 -0.33
N VAL A 21 -8.27 2.57 -0.42
CA VAL A 21 -7.69 3.93 -0.45
C VAL A 21 -6.94 4.27 0.85
N GLY A 22 -7.58 4.05 2.01
CA GLY A 22 -6.97 4.32 3.30
C GLY A 22 -5.65 3.57 3.52
N PRO A 23 -5.62 2.23 3.39
CA PRO A 23 -4.40 1.44 3.54
C PRO A 23 -3.30 1.80 2.54
N MET A 24 -3.64 2.07 1.27
CA MET A 24 -2.66 2.53 0.27
C MET A 24 -2.03 3.85 0.67
N ARG A 25 -2.85 4.83 1.09
CA ARG A 25 -2.36 6.15 1.51
C ARG A 25 -1.49 6.05 2.76
N ALA A 26 -1.87 5.22 3.73
CA ALA A 26 -1.06 4.98 4.94
C ALA A 26 0.31 4.38 4.60
N ALA A 27 0.35 3.41 3.69
CA ALA A 27 1.58 2.80 3.21
C ALA A 27 2.47 3.78 2.43
N ALA A 28 1.89 4.63 1.58
CA ALA A 28 2.62 5.68 0.86
C ALA A 28 3.23 6.72 1.81
N VAL A 29 2.47 7.16 2.82
CA VAL A 29 2.99 8.06 3.85
C VAL A 29 4.17 7.44 4.58
N PHE A 30 4.08 6.16 4.98
CA PHE A 30 5.19 5.46 5.61
C PHE A 30 6.44 5.41 4.72
N ALA A 31 6.29 5.09 3.44
CA ALA A 31 7.40 5.03 2.49
C ALA A 31 8.08 6.41 2.31
N GLU A 32 7.29 7.47 2.19
CA GLU A 32 7.79 8.85 2.08
C GLU A 32 8.48 9.34 3.35
N GLU A 33 7.92 9.07 4.54
CA GLU A 33 8.56 9.42 5.82
C GLU A 33 9.89 8.69 6.00
N LEU A 34 9.94 7.40 5.65
CA LEU A 34 11.16 6.60 5.71
C LEU A 34 12.23 7.14 4.76
N LYS A 35 11.85 7.49 3.52
CA LYS A 35 12.73 8.14 2.55
C LYS A 35 13.23 9.49 3.06
N GLY A 36 12.34 10.34 3.58
CA GLY A 36 12.67 11.64 4.18
C GLY A 36 13.60 11.55 5.39
N SER A 37 13.58 10.42 6.11
CA SER A 37 14.48 10.19 7.25
C SER A 37 15.95 9.89 6.85
N GLY A 38 16.22 9.65 5.57
CA GLY A 38 17.56 9.30 5.06
C GLY A 38 18.02 7.87 5.42
N LYS A 39 17.11 7.02 5.92
CA LYS A 39 17.43 5.64 6.35
C LYS A 39 17.02 4.56 5.37
N LEU A 40 16.37 4.93 4.26
CA LEU A 40 15.79 4.00 3.29
C LEU A 40 16.79 2.94 2.80
N GLU A 41 18.01 3.33 2.46
CA GLU A 41 19.06 2.41 1.97
C GLU A 41 19.56 1.41 3.03
N GLN A 42 19.30 1.66 4.32
CA GLN A 42 19.71 0.78 5.42
C GLN A 42 18.63 -0.25 5.77
N VAL A 43 17.46 -0.20 5.13
CA VAL A 43 16.34 -1.07 5.43
C VAL A 43 16.64 -2.47 4.92
N ALA A 44 16.72 -3.44 5.83
CA ALA A 44 16.99 -4.83 5.52
C ALA A 44 15.72 -5.71 5.46
N SER A 45 14.63 -5.26 6.08
CA SER A 45 13.37 -6.01 6.13
C SER A 45 12.18 -5.09 6.38
N LEU A 46 11.00 -5.59 6.05
CA LEU A 46 9.72 -4.92 6.22
C LEU A 46 8.76 -5.83 6.97
N ARG A 47 7.90 -5.24 7.79
CA ARG A 47 6.81 -5.94 8.48
C ARG A 47 5.54 -5.10 8.40
N VAL A 48 4.46 -5.73 7.96
CA VAL A 48 3.11 -5.17 7.96
C VAL A 48 2.22 -6.08 8.79
N ASP A 49 1.60 -5.52 9.83
CA ASP A 49 0.55 -6.19 10.60
C ASP A 49 -0.79 -5.51 10.30
N LEU A 50 -1.78 -6.29 9.86
CA LEU A 50 -3.16 -5.84 9.68
C LEU A 50 -3.99 -6.32 10.87
N TYR A 51 -4.86 -5.46 11.40
CA TYR A 51 -5.64 -5.72 12.61
C TYR A 51 -7.15 -5.61 12.38
N GLY A 52 -7.92 -6.38 13.16
CA GLY A 52 -9.37 -6.29 13.23
C GLY A 52 -10.06 -6.50 11.89
N SER A 53 -11.05 -5.65 11.56
CA SER A 53 -11.80 -5.76 10.30
C SER A 53 -10.90 -5.69 9.08
N LEU A 54 -9.81 -4.92 9.13
CA LEU A 54 -8.88 -4.78 8.01
C LEU A 54 -8.20 -6.12 7.66
N ALA A 55 -7.85 -6.91 8.68
CA ALA A 55 -7.34 -8.27 8.50
C ALA A 55 -8.45 -9.25 8.12
N ALA A 56 -9.62 -9.15 8.77
CA ALA A 56 -10.71 -10.11 8.59
C ALA A 56 -11.33 -10.06 7.19
N THR A 57 -11.49 -8.87 6.59
CA THR A 57 -12.16 -8.70 5.29
C THR A 57 -11.25 -8.22 4.17
N GLY A 58 -9.99 -7.88 4.45
CA GLY A 58 -9.14 -7.17 3.49
C GLY A 58 -8.77 -7.97 2.23
N HIS A 59 -8.82 -9.31 2.26
CA HIS A 59 -8.58 -10.13 1.07
C HIS A 59 -9.61 -9.85 -0.04
N GLY A 60 -10.89 -9.73 0.31
CA GLY A 60 -11.97 -9.43 -0.64
C GLY A 60 -12.03 -7.96 -1.08
N HIS A 61 -11.24 -7.09 -0.46
CA HIS A 61 -11.27 -5.64 -0.70
C HIS A 61 -9.95 -5.10 -1.28
N GLY A 62 -8.99 -5.97 -1.62
CA GLY A 62 -7.71 -5.57 -2.19
C GLY A 62 -6.78 -4.84 -1.21
N THR A 63 -6.95 -5.05 0.10
CA THR A 63 -6.16 -4.33 1.13
C THR A 63 -4.67 -4.63 1.04
N MET A 64 -4.28 -5.89 0.89
CA MET A 64 -2.86 -6.27 0.84
C MET A 64 -2.19 -5.66 -0.40
N THR A 65 -2.88 -5.76 -1.53
CA THR A 65 -2.51 -5.13 -2.80
C THR A 65 -2.30 -3.62 -2.65
N ALA A 66 -3.28 -2.94 -2.06
CA ALA A 66 -3.23 -1.51 -1.78
C ALA A 66 -2.02 -1.13 -0.92
N VAL A 67 -1.74 -1.92 0.13
CA VAL A 67 -0.58 -1.70 1.00
C VAL A 67 0.74 -1.88 0.22
N LEU A 68 0.87 -2.92 -0.59
CA LEU A 68 2.09 -3.13 -1.39
C LEU A 68 2.34 -1.96 -2.35
N LEU A 69 1.32 -1.52 -3.09
CA LEU A 69 1.44 -0.40 -4.03
C LEU A 69 1.79 0.90 -3.30
N GLY A 70 1.14 1.17 -2.16
CA GLY A 70 1.49 2.32 -1.33
C GLY A 70 2.95 2.26 -0.85
N LEU A 71 3.43 1.08 -0.44
CA LEU A 71 4.83 0.91 -0.02
C LEU A 71 5.83 1.12 -1.16
N GLU A 72 5.44 0.88 -2.42
CA GLU A 72 6.26 1.24 -3.59
C GLU A 72 6.20 2.73 -3.94
N GLY A 73 5.40 3.54 -3.23
CA GLY A 73 5.28 4.98 -3.41
C GLY A 73 4.11 5.42 -4.29
N PHE A 74 3.21 4.51 -4.67
CA PHE A 74 2.03 4.88 -5.44
C PHE A 74 0.95 5.50 -4.57
N HIS A 75 0.21 6.45 -5.16
CA HIS A 75 -0.92 7.13 -4.53
C HIS A 75 -2.26 6.72 -5.16
N PRO A 76 -3.31 6.50 -4.36
CA PRO A 76 -4.60 6.01 -4.87
C PRO A 76 -5.27 6.99 -5.83
N GLU A 77 -4.96 8.29 -5.76
CA GLU A 77 -5.50 9.30 -6.66
C GLU A 77 -4.79 9.36 -8.03
N LEU A 78 -3.59 8.79 -8.13
CA LEU A 78 -2.68 8.97 -9.26
C LEU A 78 -2.39 7.66 -10.02
N ILE A 79 -2.47 6.51 -9.33
CA ILE A 79 -2.13 5.22 -9.93
C ILE A 79 -3.12 4.82 -11.01
N LEU A 80 -2.60 4.36 -12.15
CA LEU A 80 -3.38 3.85 -13.26
C LEU A 80 -3.65 2.35 -13.11
N PRO A 81 -4.80 1.83 -13.61
CA PRO A 81 -5.09 0.39 -13.57
C PRO A 81 -4.00 -0.48 -14.21
N ALA A 82 -3.37 -0.02 -15.29
CA ALA A 82 -2.28 -0.73 -15.93
C ALA A 82 -1.04 -0.85 -15.02
N GLU A 83 -0.72 0.19 -14.25
CA GLU A 83 0.39 0.16 -13.29
C GLU A 83 0.10 -0.81 -12.14
N VAL A 84 -1.16 -0.84 -11.66
CA VAL A 84 -1.60 -1.83 -10.67
C VAL A 84 -1.35 -3.24 -11.18
N GLU A 85 -1.83 -3.58 -12.37
CA GLU A 85 -1.67 -4.91 -12.95
C GLU A 85 -0.19 -5.28 -13.14
N GLU A 86 0.60 -4.37 -13.70
CA GLU A 86 2.03 -4.58 -13.95
C GLU A 86 2.80 -4.81 -12.65
N ARG A 87 2.62 -3.94 -11.65
CA ARG A 87 3.37 -4.03 -10.39
C ARG A 87 3.00 -5.28 -9.61
N LEU A 88 1.73 -5.67 -9.58
CA LEU A 88 1.31 -6.89 -8.91
C LEU A 88 1.82 -8.15 -9.62
N ALA A 89 1.82 -8.17 -10.95
CA ALA A 89 2.44 -9.26 -11.70
C ALA A 89 3.95 -9.35 -11.41
N SER A 90 4.63 -8.20 -11.33
CA SER A 90 6.05 -8.11 -10.99
C SER A 90 6.34 -8.65 -9.58
N ILE A 91 5.62 -8.20 -8.56
CA ILE A 91 5.78 -8.67 -7.17
C ILE A 91 5.44 -10.17 -7.07
N ALA A 92 4.37 -10.64 -7.73
CA ALA A 92 4.00 -12.05 -7.71
C ALA A 92 5.04 -12.95 -8.39
N GLY A 93 5.63 -12.49 -9.50
CA GLY A 93 6.63 -13.24 -10.26
C GLY A 93 8.02 -13.24 -9.62
N THR A 94 8.40 -12.15 -8.95
CA THR A 94 9.75 -11.98 -8.39
C THR A 94 9.82 -12.19 -6.88
N GLY A 95 8.71 -11.97 -6.17
CA GLY A 95 8.70 -11.86 -4.71
C GLY A 95 9.39 -10.61 -4.19
N ILE A 96 9.65 -9.61 -5.05
CA ILE A 96 10.37 -8.39 -4.71
C ILE A 96 9.44 -7.18 -4.75
N LEU A 97 9.42 -6.43 -3.66
CA LEU A 97 8.80 -5.11 -3.51
C LEU A 97 9.87 -4.03 -3.70
N GLN A 98 9.59 -2.98 -4.47
CA GLN A 98 10.45 -1.81 -4.60
C GLN A 98 10.07 -0.76 -3.55
N LEU A 99 10.54 -0.89 -2.31
CA LEU A 99 10.21 0.02 -1.21
C LEU A 99 10.55 1.47 -1.57
N ALA A 100 9.58 2.37 -1.42
CA ALA A 100 9.64 3.77 -1.83
C ALA A 100 10.16 3.96 -3.28
N GLY A 101 9.83 3.00 -4.16
CA GLY A 101 10.19 2.98 -5.58
C GLY A 101 11.67 2.74 -5.88
N SER A 102 12.48 2.36 -4.88
CA SER A 102 13.95 2.36 -5.04
C SER A 102 14.70 1.23 -4.34
N VAL A 103 14.23 0.74 -3.19
CA VAL A 103 14.94 -0.31 -2.44
C VAL A 103 14.25 -1.67 -2.63
N PRO A 104 14.89 -2.63 -3.32
CA PRO A 104 14.30 -3.95 -3.51
C PRO A 104 14.34 -4.75 -2.20
N LEU A 105 13.18 -5.25 -1.77
CA LEU A 105 13.04 -6.12 -0.60
C LEU A 105 12.29 -7.40 -0.95
N PRO A 106 12.70 -8.58 -0.44
CA PRO A 106 11.91 -9.80 -0.57
C PRO A 106 10.64 -9.68 0.28
N TYR A 107 9.54 -9.27 -0.34
CA TYR A 107 8.28 -9.00 0.34
C TYR A 107 7.09 -9.10 -0.63
N GLY A 108 6.01 -9.75 -0.18
CA GLY A 108 4.75 -9.82 -0.90
C GLY A 108 3.56 -10.06 0.04
N VAL A 109 2.40 -10.38 -0.55
CA VAL A 109 1.13 -10.54 0.20
C VAL A 109 1.23 -11.57 1.33
N LYS A 110 1.92 -12.68 1.08
CA LYS A 110 2.07 -13.80 2.03
C LYS A 110 2.87 -13.44 3.28
N ASP A 111 3.66 -12.36 3.23
CA ASP A 111 4.55 -11.93 4.32
C ASP A 111 3.84 -10.96 5.29
N MET A 112 2.60 -10.57 4.97
CA MET A 112 1.77 -9.75 5.86
C MET A 112 1.21 -10.60 7.01
N VAL A 113 1.23 -10.03 8.21
CA VAL A 113 0.69 -10.68 9.40
C VAL A 113 -0.76 -10.24 9.60
N LEU A 114 -1.69 -11.18 9.57
CA LEU A 114 -3.11 -10.91 9.80
C LEU A 114 -3.47 -11.18 11.27
N ARG A 115 -4.11 -10.21 11.90
CA ARG A 115 -4.59 -10.26 13.30
C ARG A 115 -6.07 -9.88 13.35
N PRO A 116 -6.97 -10.78 12.90
CA PRO A 116 -8.40 -10.50 12.82
C PRO A 116 -9.02 -10.24 14.20
#